data_AF-A0A1E7Q813-F1
#
_entry.id   AF-A0A1E7Q813-F1
#
_cell.length_a   1.000
_cell.length_b   1.000
_cell.length_c   1.000
_cell.angle_alpha   90.00
_cell.angle_beta   90.00
_cell.angle_gamma   90.00
#
_symmetry.space_group_name_H-M   'P 1'
#
loop_
_entity.id
_entity.type
_entity.pdbx_description
1 polymer ?
#
loop_
_entity_poly.entity_id
_entity_poly.type
_entity_poly.pdbx_seq_one_letter_code
_entity_poly.pdbx_strand_id
1 'polypeptide(L)'
;MFSTIFIPLIKSSLNRGLIELDIDPEADRYSILDRNTMSLVYTNFKPVAGNVKIIVPLEYTTNHNLMALILDDSGTPMHYVTGNDKIQAQLVDARTVTLNP
;
A
#
# COMPACT_ATOMS: atom_id res chain seq x y z
N MET A 1 -23.72 33.00 -32.91
CA MET A 1 -22.41 32.97 -32.23
C MET A 1 -22.59 32.14 -30.96
N PHE A 2 -22.20 30.87 -30.97
CA PHE A 2 -22.38 29.98 -29.82
C PHE A 2 -21.20 30.18 -28.87
N SER A 3 -21.50 30.63 -27.66
CA SER A 3 -20.54 30.74 -26.56
C SER A 3 -20.31 29.33 -26.01
N THR A 4 -19.11 28.79 -26.22
CA THR A 4 -18.67 27.54 -25.58
C THR A 4 -18.42 27.85 -24.10
N ILE A 5 -19.35 27.42 -23.24
CA ILE A 5 -19.18 27.47 -21.79
C ILE A 5 -18.05 26.50 -21.42
N PHE A 6 -16.93 27.05 -20.94
CA PHE A 6 -15.85 26.26 -20.36
C PHE A 6 -16.28 25.86 -18.95
N ILE A 7 -16.77 24.62 -18.78
CA ILE A 7 -16.99 24.05 -17.45
C ILE A 7 -15.62 23.57 -16.96
N PRO A 8 -15.04 24.13 -15.88
CA PRO A 8 -13.83 23.57 -15.32
C PRO A 8 -14.15 22.14 -14.86
N LEU A 9 -13.37 21.17 -15.36
CA LEU A 9 -13.42 19.80 -14.88
C LEU A 9 -13.08 19.84 -13.39
N ILE A 10 -14.09 19.73 -12.52
CA ILE A 10 -13.86 19.59 -11.09
C ILE A 10 -13.07 18.30 -10.91
N LYS A 11 -11.77 18.43 -10.59
CA LYS A 11 -10.89 17.31 -10.28
C LYS A 11 -11.38 16.73 -8.95
N SER A 12 -12.34 15.81 -9.00
CA SER A 12 -12.82 15.09 -7.81
C SER A 12 -11.66 14.31 -7.18
N SER A 13 -11.52 14.33 -5.85
CA SER A 13 -10.46 13.58 -5.18
C SER A 13 -10.65 12.08 -5.41
N LEU A 14 -9.55 11.35 -5.58
CA LEU A 14 -9.58 9.88 -5.66
C LEU A 14 -9.23 9.31 -4.29
N ASN A 15 -10.21 9.30 -3.38
CA ASN A 15 -10.01 8.85 -2.01
C ASN A 15 -9.66 7.35 -1.98
N ARG A 16 -8.52 7.03 -1.37
CA ARG A 16 -7.98 5.66 -1.19
C ARG A 16 -7.26 5.54 0.15
N GLY A 17 -6.96 4.30 0.54
CA GLY A 17 -6.03 4.03 1.63
C GLY A 17 -4.59 4.04 1.13
N LEU A 18 -3.67 4.51 1.97
CA LEU A 18 -2.23 4.41 1.79
C LEU A 18 -1.62 3.63 2.96
N ILE A 19 -0.77 2.67 2.63
CA ILE A 19 0.11 2.02 3.59
C ILE A 19 1.53 2.47 3.28
N GLU A 20 2.27 2.87 4.31
CA GLU A 20 3.71 3.04 4.23
C GLU A 20 4.37 1.98 5.11
N LEU A 21 5.29 1.22 4.53
CA LEU A 21 6.03 0.16 5.23
C LEU A 21 7.51 0.49 5.21
N ASP A 22 8.11 0.40 6.39
CA ASP A 22 9.55 0.30 6.55
C ASP A 22 9.94 -1.17 6.38
N ILE A 23 10.57 -1.49 5.25
CA ILE A 23 10.94 -2.86 4.89
C ILE A 23 12.39 -3.07 5.26
N ASP A 24 12.66 -4.20 5.93
CA ASP A 24 14.02 -4.63 6.25
C ASP A 24 14.89 -4.65 4.97
N PRO A 25 16.05 -3.97 4.95
CA PRO A 25 16.98 -4.03 3.82
C PRO A 25 17.43 -5.43 3.43
N GLU A 26 17.41 -6.41 4.32
CA GLU A 26 17.80 -7.79 4.03
C GLU A 26 16.62 -8.68 3.59
N ALA A 27 15.39 -8.17 3.59
CA ALA A 27 14.23 -8.92 3.10
C ALA A 27 14.25 -9.08 1.57
N ASP A 28 13.57 -10.11 1.06
CA ASP A 28 13.44 -10.33 -0.38
C ASP A 28 12.16 -9.71 -0.94
N ARG A 29 11.05 -9.88 -0.22
CA ARG A 29 9.73 -9.43 -0.65
C ARG A 29 8.82 -9.10 0.51
N TYR A 30 7.70 -8.48 0.18
CA TYR A 30 6.64 -8.18 1.12
C TYR A 30 5.28 -8.56 0.56
N SER A 31 4.32 -8.79 1.45
CA SER A 31 2.94 -9.07 1.11
C SER A 31 1.99 -8.33 2.03
N ILE A 32 0.87 -7.88 1.47
CA ILE A 32 -0.25 -7.31 2.22
C ILE A 32 -1.42 -8.26 2.07
N LEU A 33 -2.01 -8.65 3.20
CA LEU A 33 -3.14 -9.56 3.29
C LEU A 33 -4.33 -8.84 3.93
N ASP A 34 -5.52 -9.22 3.51
CA ASP A 34 -6.73 -8.99 4.30
C ASP A 34 -6.76 -10.01 5.44
N ARG A 35 -6.80 -9.52 6.68
CA ARG A 35 -6.76 -10.30 7.90
C ARG A 35 -7.96 -11.23 8.07
N ASN A 36 -9.14 -10.84 7.61
CA ASN A 36 -10.35 -11.62 7.88
C ASN A 36 -10.43 -12.83 6.95
N THR A 37 -9.98 -12.63 5.71
CA THR A 37 -10.08 -13.62 4.64
C THR A 37 -8.76 -14.32 4.35
N MET A 38 -7.64 -13.81 4.88
CA MET A 38 -6.27 -14.20 4.49
C MET A 38 -6.00 -14.02 2.99
N SER A 39 -6.81 -13.24 2.29
CA SER A 39 -6.65 -13.01 0.86
C SER A 39 -5.50 -12.06 0.58
N LEU A 40 -4.75 -12.34 -0.48
CA LEU A 40 -3.67 -11.46 -0.93
C LEU A 40 -4.24 -10.17 -1.49
N VAL A 41 -3.88 -9.05 -0.88
CA VAL A 41 -4.21 -7.70 -1.35
C VAL A 41 -3.10 -7.19 -2.27
N TYR A 42 -1.83 -7.42 -1.90
CA TYR A 42 -0.68 -6.95 -2.67
C TYR A 42 0.57 -7.80 -2.37
N THR A 43 1.46 -7.95 -3.33
CA THR A 43 2.82 -8.48 -3.10
C THR A 43 3.78 -7.89 -4.12
N ASN A 44 5.02 -7.63 -3.70
CA ASN A 44 6.11 -7.27 -4.59
C ASN A 44 7.46 -7.59 -3.93
N PHE A 45 8.53 -7.56 -4.72
CA PHE A 45 9.90 -7.55 -4.20
C PHE A 45 10.18 -6.26 -3.43
N LYS A 46 11.12 -6.29 -2.49
CA LYS A 46 11.54 -5.06 -1.81
C LYS A 46 12.12 -4.05 -2.83
N PRO A 47 11.91 -2.74 -2.62
CA PRO A 47 12.56 -1.72 -3.44
C PRO A 47 14.06 -1.69 -3.16
N VAL A 48 14.84 -1.15 -4.10
CA VAL A 48 16.29 -0.99 -3.94
C VAL A 48 16.64 -0.05 -2.78
N ALA A 49 15.81 0.96 -2.52
CA ALA A 49 15.96 1.88 -1.41
C ALA A 49 14.63 2.54 -1.00
N GLY A 50 14.56 2.91 0.28
CA GLY A 50 13.46 3.68 0.86
C GLY A 50 12.25 2.84 1.27
N ASN A 51 11.24 3.53 1.79
CA ASN A 51 10.01 2.90 2.26
C ASN A 51 9.10 2.52 1.09
N VAL A 52 8.31 1.48 1.31
CA VAL A 52 7.29 1.02 0.38
C VAL A 52 6.01 1.82 0.60
N LYS A 53 5.38 2.27 -0.48
CA LYS A 53 4.10 2.98 -0.45
C LYS A 53 3.07 2.28 -1.34
N ILE A 54 1.97 1.83 -0.75
CA ILE A 54 0.96 0.99 -1.42
C ILE A 54 -0.40 1.65 -1.31
N ILE A 55 -1.08 1.82 -2.44
CA ILE A 55 -2.48 2.24 -2.47
C ILE A 55 -3.37 1.02 -2.31
N VAL A 56 -4.27 1.09 -1.34
CA VAL A 56 -5.26 0.06 -1.05
C VAL A 56 -6.68 0.61 -1.15
N PRO A 57 -7.69 -0.27 -1.27
CA PRO A 57 -9.08 0.14 -1.23
C PRO A 57 -9.45 1.00 0.00
N LEU A 58 -10.43 1.87 -0.17
CA LEU A 58 -10.81 2.90 0.82
C LEU A 58 -11.31 2.27 2.13
N GLU A 59 -11.93 1.09 2.07
CA GLU A 59 -12.47 0.39 3.23
C GLU A 59 -11.43 0.17 4.33
N TYR A 60 -10.17 -0.09 3.97
CA TYR A 60 -9.07 -0.32 4.91
C TYR A 60 -8.65 0.94 5.68
N THR A 61 -9.21 2.11 5.38
CA THR A 61 -8.97 3.35 6.14
C THR A 61 -9.84 3.47 7.40
N THR A 62 -10.85 2.60 7.54
CA THR A 62 -11.83 2.66 8.64
C THR A 62 -11.77 1.44 9.55
N ASN A 63 -10.87 0.49 9.28
CA ASN A 63 -10.70 -0.74 10.03
C ASN A 63 -9.22 -1.12 10.11
N HIS A 64 -8.92 -2.16 10.91
CA HIS A 64 -7.57 -2.68 11.14
C HIS A 64 -7.41 -4.06 10.49
N ASN A 65 -7.98 -4.24 9.29
CA ASN A 65 -8.06 -5.54 8.63
C ASN A 65 -6.87 -5.82 7.72
N LEU A 66 -5.80 -5.03 7.75
CA LEU A 66 -4.60 -5.32 6.98
C LEU A 66 -3.54 -6.00 7.84
N MET A 67 -2.79 -6.88 7.22
CA MET A 67 -1.57 -7.50 7.75
C MET A 67 -0.48 -7.36 6.69
N ALA A 68 0.70 -6.89 7.09
CA ALA A 68 1.89 -6.87 6.26
C ALA A 68 2.83 -7.99 6.69
N LEU A 69 3.31 -8.77 5.73
CA LEU A 69 4.32 -9.79 5.93
C LEU A 69 5.59 -9.37 5.19
N ILE A 70 6.72 -9.44 5.86
CA ILE A 70 8.06 -9.29 5.29
C ILE A 70 8.67 -10.69 5.23
N LEU A 71 9.12 -11.07 4.04
CA LEU A 71 9.56 -12.41 3.68
C LEU A 71 11.02 -12.37 3.22
N ASP A 72 11.83 -13.22 3.82
CA ASP A 72 13.19 -13.53 3.41
C ASP A 72 13.18 -14.98 2.89
N ASP A 73 13.43 -15.14 1.59
CA ASP A 73 13.47 -16.43 0.92
C ASP A 73 14.93 -16.92 0.73
N SER A 74 15.94 -16.09 0.97
CA SER A 74 17.33 -16.33 0.55
C SER A 74 18.42 -16.17 1.64
N GLY A 75 18.05 -15.85 2.89
CA GLY A 75 18.98 -15.62 3.99
C GLY A 75 19.68 -16.85 4.59
N THR A 76 20.88 -16.63 5.18
CA THR A 76 21.55 -17.55 6.11
C THR A 76 22.03 -16.78 7.36
N PRO A 77 21.46 -17.00 8.55
CA PRO A 77 20.32 -17.90 8.80
C PRO A 77 19.07 -17.38 8.10
N MET A 78 18.20 -18.28 7.61
CA MET A 78 16.91 -17.88 7.04
C MET A 78 16.16 -17.07 8.10
N HIS A 79 15.92 -15.78 7.87
CA HIS A 79 15.04 -15.05 8.77
C HIS A 79 13.61 -15.48 8.49
N TYR A 80 12.91 -15.89 9.55
CA TYR A 80 11.49 -16.22 9.49
C TYR A 80 10.66 -15.02 9.03
N VAL A 81 9.46 -15.28 8.51
CA VAL A 81 8.44 -14.26 8.25
C VAL A 81 8.24 -13.37 9.47
N THR A 82 8.33 -12.05 9.26
CA THR A 82 7.87 -11.06 10.23
C THR A 82 6.55 -10.48 9.76
N GLY A 83 5.56 -10.49 10.64
CA GLY A 83 4.25 -9.91 10.38
C GLY A 83 4.03 -8.64 11.22
N ASN A 84 3.67 -7.55 10.57
CA ASN A 84 3.01 -6.42 11.23
C ASN A 84 1.51 -6.51 10.97
N ASP A 85 0.74 -6.45 12.03
CA ASP A 85 -0.62 -6.92 12.03
C ASP A 85 -1.54 -5.82 12.54
N LYS A 86 -2.85 -5.86 12.18
CA LYS A 86 -3.83 -4.84 12.60
C LYS A 86 -3.52 -3.46 12.01
N ILE A 87 -3.01 -3.45 10.78
CA ILE A 87 -2.69 -2.21 10.06
C ILE A 87 -4.00 -1.55 9.61
N GLN A 88 -4.07 -0.24 9.82
CA GLN A 88 -5.10 0.65 9.28
C GLN A 88 -4.44 1.57 8.25
N ALA A 89 -5.02 1.66 7.06
CA ALA A 89 -4.49 2.53 6.01
C ALA A 89 -4.81 4.01 6.28
N GLN A 90 -3.93 4.90 5.85
CA GLN A 90 -4.17 6.34 5.91
C GLN A 90 -5.08 6.77 4.76
N LEU A 91 -6.10 7.59 5.03
CA LEU A 91 -6.92 8.20 3.98
C LEU A 91 -6.11 9.26 3.20
N VAL A 92 -6.02 9.10 1.89
CA VAL A 92 -5.31 10.02 0.98
C VAL A 92 -6.09 10.25 -0.32
N ASP A 93 -5.78 11.35 -1.03
CA ASP A 93 -6.09 11.46 -2.45
C ASP A 93 -4.98 10.77 -3.25
N ALA A 94 -5.30 9.62 -3.86
CA ALA A 94 -4.35 8.80 -4.60
C ALA A 94 -3.65 9.55 -5.76
N ARG A 95 -4.22 10.66 -6.25
CA ARG A 95 -3.61 11.48 -7.32
C ARG A 95 -2.43 12.33 -6.83
N THR A 96 -2.29 12.48 -5.51
CA THR A 96 -1.26 13.34 -4.89
C THR A 96 -0.11 12.53 -4.27
N VAL A 97 -0.21 11.20 -4.31
CA VAL A 97 0.78 10.30 -3.71
C VAL A 97 1.77 9.81 -4.77
N THR A 98 3.06 10.01 -4.49
CA THR A 98 4.14 9.35 -5.24
C THR A 98 4.39 7.98 -4.65
N LEU A 99 4.24 6.93 -5.47
CA LEU A 99 4.54 5.56 -5.06
C LEU A 99 6.02 5.26 -5.30
N ASN A 100 6.57 4.41 -4.44
CA ASN A 100 7.88 3.79 -4.61
C ASN A 100 7.66 2.27 -4.57
N PRO A 101 7.07 1.71 -5.65
CA PRO A 101 6.67 0.31 -5.70
C PRO A 101 7.85 -0.66 -5.76
#